data_AF-A0A2D8R6X2-F1
#
_entry.id   AF-A0A2D8R6X2-F1
#
_cell.length_a   1.000
_cell.length_b   1.000
_cell.length_c   1.000
_cell.angle_alpha   90.00
_cell.angle_beta   90.00
_cell.angle_gamma   90.00
#
_symmetry.space_group_name_H-M   'P 1'
#
loop_
_entity.id
_entity.type
_entity.pdbx_description
1 polymer ?
#
loop_
_entity_poly.entity_id
_entity_poly.type
_entity_poly.pdbx_seq_one_letter_code
_entity_poly.pdbx_strand_id
1 'polypeptide(L)'
;METTDMNSDHEGATLEYLSQLKLSAQGVAEHFLAESNTLRDGMRILECANRLRTYSDEVYGTFFETWYCKHRSCPICQWRKSLRYCSKIHRTLDQNPSLLKDKWIYLTLTVRNCGVRDLRATIEYMKQAFRRLMNRDFWKRHIQGSIRFVEVTESYLGDGGHNYESTHPHFHCLLRVSPSMYAGVNYVSEMRWAEEWQKALQVHYLPVVHLRRMAGEGQDLRNKIVSATRYSTKPKVNTQARPLFLEAARQMQGLRLAETFGDIRMLFANLNNEPSHYAAKEYDDIRQAADPVYQSWDDVDSNYKPD
;
A
#
# COMPACT_ATOMS: atom_id res chain seq x y z
N MET A 1 -22.41 1.54 2.42
CA MET A 1 -21.79 1.07 1.17
C MET A 1 -20.94 -0.11 1.55
N GLU A 2 -21.48 -1.31 1.32
CA GLU A 2 -20.94 -2.57 1.78
C GLU A 2 -19.51 -2.78 1.25
N THR A 3 -18.59 -3.02 2.18
CA THR A 3 -17.26 -3.51 1.86
C THR A 3 -17.42 -4.94 1.36
N THR A 4 -17.43 -5.10 0.03
CA THR A 4 -17.39 -6.39 -0.65
C THR A 4 -16.30 -7.27 -0.04
N ASP A 5 -16.71 -8.50 0.24
CA ASP A 5 -15.92 -9.57 0.81
C ASP A 5 -14.50 -9.64 0.22
N MET A 6 -13.53 -9.56 1.13
CA MET A 6 -12.15 -9.90 0.85
C MET A 6 -12.06 -11.42 0.67
N ASN A 7 -12.21 -11.89 -0.57
CA ASN A 7 -11.84 -13.25 -0.93
C ASN A 7 -10.41 -13.53 -0.49
N SER A 8 -10.29 -14.55 0.34
CA SER A 8 -9.10 -15.06 1.01
C SER A 8 -8.29 -16.01 0.12
N ASP A 9 -8.47 -15.95 -1.19
CA ASP A 9 -7.78 -16.86 -2.10
C ASP A 9 -6.46 -16.27 -2.55
N HIS A 10 -5.50 -17.15 -2.78
CA HIS A 10 -4.15 -16.87 -3.20
C HIS A 10 -4.06 -15.94 -4.42
N GLU A 11 -4.08 -14.61 -4.23
CA GLU A 11 -3.42 -13.66 -5.15
C GLU A 11 -1.89 -13.86 -5.04
N GLY A 12 -1.45 -15.07 -5.40
CA GLY A 12 -0.06 -15.43 -5.57
C GLY A 12 0.51 -14.68 -6.77
N ALA A 13 1.84 -14.66 -6.87
CA ALA A 13 2.57 -14.10 -8.00
C ALA A 13 2.36 -14.96 -9.26
N THR A 14 1.13 -15.04 -9.79
CA THR A 14 0.81 -15.77 -11.01
C THR A 14 1.11 -14.89 -12.23
N LEU A 15 1.44 -15.56 -13.34
CA LEU A 15 1.70 -14.89 -14.61
C LEU A 15 0.43 -14.17 -15.12
N GLU A 16 -0.74 -14.75 -14.87
CA GLU A 16 -2.05 -14.16 -15.18
C GLU A 16 -2.26 -12.82 -14.45
N TYR A 17 -2.01 -12.78 -13.14
CA TYR A 17 -2.14 -11.55 -12.37
C TYR A 17 -1.12 -10.49 -12.81
N LEU A 18 0.10 -10.91 -13.15
CA LEU A 18 1.11 -10.00 -13.71
C LEU A 18 0.68 -9.44 -15.08
N SER A 19 -0.05 -10.23 -15.89
CA SER A 19 -0.60 -9.79 -17.18
C SER A 19 -1.67 -8.71 -16.99
N GLN A 20 -2.56 -8.87 -16.01
CA GLN A 20 -3.53 -7.84 -15.64
C GLN A 20 -2.85 -6.55 -15.16
N LEU A 21 -1.79 -6.66 -14.36
CA LEU A 21 -1.00 -5.51 -13.93
C LEU A 21 -0.27 -4.83 -15.08
N LYS A 22 0.18 -5.58 -16.09
CA LYS A 22 0.82 -5.08 -17.28
C LYS A 22 -0.15 -4.29 -18.16
N LEU A 23 -1.35 -4.81 -18.41
CA LEU A 23 -2.44 -4.06 -19.06
C LEU A 23 -2.75 -2.75 -18.34
N SER A 24 -2.89 -2.81 -17.01
CA SER A 24 -3.09 -1.60 -16.20
C SER A 24 -1.90 -0.62 -16.34
N ALA A 25 -0.67 -1.13 -16.43
CA ALA A 25 0.52 -0.31 -16.63
C ALA A 25 0.55 0.36 -18.02
N GLN A 26 0.07 -0.31 -19.06
CA GLN A 26 -0.06 0.27 -20.40
C GLN A 26 -1.05 1.45 -20.39
N GLY A 27 -2.24 1.26 -19.81
CA GLY A 27 -3.20 2.37 -19.67
C GLY A 27 -2.63 3.54 -18.86
N VAL A 28 -1.88 3.26 -17.80
CA VAL A 28 -1.14 4.33 -17.08
C VAL A 28 -0.10 5.01 -17.96
N ALA A 29 0.67 4.24 -18.74
CA ALA A 29 1.71 4.77 -19.62
C ALA A 29 1.12 5.69 -20.69
N GLU A 30 -0.04 5.35 -21.26
CA GLU A 30 -0.76 6.18 -22.25
C GLU A 30 -1.11 7.58 -21.72
N HIS A 31 -1.34 7.75 -20.42
CA HIS A 31 -1.53 9.08 -19.85
C HIS A 31 -0.26 9.92 -19.95
N PHE A 32 0.88 9.37 -19.56
CA PHE A 32 2.17 10.06 -19.61
C PHE A 32 2.73 10.20 -21.04
N LEU A 33 2.40 9.28 -21.95
CA LEU A 33 2.82 9.36 -23.35
C LEU A 33 2.10 10.48 -24.13
N ALA A 34 0.94 10.93 -23.64
CA ALA A 34 0.17 11.98 -24.28
C ALA A 34 0.73 13.40 -24.06
N GLU A 35 1.66 13.61 -23.11
CA GLU A 35 2.28 14.91 -22.86
C GLU A 35 3.80 14.86 -23.06
N SER A 36 4.34 15.83 -23.80
CA SER A 36 5.77 15.87 -24.17
C SER A 36 6.71 15.90 -22.96
N ASN A 37 6.31 16.55 -21.87
CA ASN A 37 7.04 16.66 -20.61
C ASN A 37 7.10 15.34 -19.80
N THR A 38 6.26 14.36 -20.11
CA THR A 38 6.16 13.09 -19.37
C THR A 38 6.40 11.83 -20.20
N LEU A 39 6.73 11.99 -21.49
CA LEU A 39 7.08 10.89 -22.41
C LEU A 39 8.04 9.87 -21.81
N ARG A 40 9.10 10.33 -21.12
CA ARG A 40 10.09 9.45 -20.50
C ARG A 40 9.49 8.58 -19.40
N ASP A 41 8.58 9.11 -18.60
CA ASP A 41 7.90 8.34 -17.57
C ASP A 41 6.94 7.33 -18.21
N GLY A 42 6.21 7.74 -19.26
CA GLY A 42 5.37 6.85 -20.06
C GLY A 42 6.12 5.66 -20.63
N MET A 43 7.22 5.90 -21.37
CA MET A 43 8.07 4.84 -21.93
C MET A 43 8.62 3.89 -20.86
N ARG A 44 9.06 4.42 -19.72
CA ARG A 44 9.55 3.59 -18.61
C ARG A 44 8.46 2.71 -18.02
N ILE A 45 7.24 3.22 -17.88
CA ILE A 45 6.11 2.43 -17.37
C ILE A 45 5.74 1.36 -18.38
N LEU A 46 5.71 1.70 -19.68
CA LEU A 46 5.42 0.77 -20.77
C LEU A 46 6.40 -0.39 -20.80
N GLU A 47 7.70 -0.13 -20.70
CA GLU A 47 8.76 -1.16 -20.68
C GLU A 47 8.84 -1.95 -19.37
N CYS A 48 8.07 -1.56 -18.34
CA CYS A 48 8.11 -2.25 -17.06
C CYS A 48 7.60 -3.69 -17.22
N ALA A 49 8.40 -4.64 -16.72
CA ALA A 49 8.13 -6.08 -16.84
C ALA A 49 7.94 -6.59 -18.28
N ASN A 50 8.43 -5.90 -19.32
CA ASN A 50 8.18 -6.28 -20.71
C ASN A 50 8.78 -7.63 -21.13
N ARG A 51 9.88 -8.01 -20.48
CA ARG A 51 10.54 -9.31 -20.62
C ARG A 51 10.83 -9.84 -19.24
N LEU A 52 10.58 -11.11 -19.00
CA LEU A 52 10.76 -11.72 -17.69
C LEU A 52 11.33 -13.12 -17.80
N ARG A 53 12.10 -13.49 -16.79
CA ARG A 53 12.49 -14.88 -16.51
C ARG A 53 11.60 -15.37 -15.38
N THR A 54 10.91 -16.49 -15.60
CA THR A 54 10.16 -17.17 -14.56
C THR A 54 10.91 -18.37 -14.03
N TYR A 55 10.87 -18.50 -12.72
CA TYR A 55 11.32 -19.69 -11.99
C TYR A 55 10.11 -20.22 -11.24
N SER A 56 9.77 -21.49 -11.45
CA SER A 56 8.69 -22.14 -10.72
C SER A 56 9.30 -22.98 -9.61
N ASP A 57 8.78 -22.81 -8.40
CA ASP A 57 9.13 -23.63 -7.24
C ASP A 57 7.85 -24.24 -6.67
N GLU A 58 7.88 -25.53 -6.34
CA GLU A 58 6.70 -26.26 -5.83
C GLU A 58 6.21 -25.73 -4.48
N VAL A 59 7.11 -25.16 -3.67
CA VAL A 59 6.85 -24.70 -2.29
C VAL A 59 6.53 -23.21 -2.26
N TYR A 60 7.27 -22.41 -3.03
CA TYR A 60 7.25 -20.95 -2.96
C TYR A 60 6.53 -20.28 -4.14
N GLY A 61 6.14 -21.03 -5.16
CA GLY A 61 5.41 -20.55 -6.34
C GLY A 61 6.31 -19.96 -7.42
N THR A 62 5.73 -19.10 -8.27
CA THR A 62 6.45 -18.51 -9.41
C THR A 62 7.16 -17.21 -9.02
N PHE A 63 8.45 -17.14 -9.33
CA PHE A 63 9.25 -15.93 -9.20
C PHE A 63 9.44 -15.24 -10.54
N PHE A 64 9.35 -13.92 -10.54
CA PHE A 64 9.62 -13.09 -11.71
C PHE A 64 10.94 -12.35 -11.55
N GLU A 65 11.89 -12.62 -12.43
CA GLU A 65 13.07 -11.80 -12.61
C GLU A 65 12.91 -10.93 -13.85
N THR A 66 12.82 -9.63 -13.64
CA THR A 66 12.58 -8.67 -14.73
C THR A 66 13.07 -7.26 -14.36
N TRP A 67 13.15 -6.39 -15.37
CA TRP A 67 13.36 -4.97 -15.17
C TRP A 67 12.08 -4.28 -14.68
N TYR A 68 12.23 -3.51 -13.60
CA TYR A 68 11.14 -2.72 -13.02
C TYR A 68 11.47 -1.23 -13.11
N CYS A 69 10.54 -0.44 -13.63
CA CYS A 69 10.74 1.00 -13.82
C CYS A 69 10.85 1.80 -12.52
N LYS A 70 10.32 1.24 -11.42
CA LYS A 70 10.21 1.86 -10.07
C LYS A 70 9.39 3.16 -10.06
N HIS A 71 8.63 3.43 -11.13
CA HIS A 71 7.76 4.60 -11.20
C HIS A 71 6.60 4.46 -10.21
N ARG A 72 6.22 5.56 -9.56
CA ARG A 72 5.20 5.56 -8.50
C ARG A 72 3.79 5.31 -9.00
N SER A 73 3.52 5.65 -10.26
CA SER A 73 2.22 5.40 -10.87
C SER A 73 2.15 4.05 -11.57
N CYS A 74 3.27 3.34 -11.73
CA CYS A 74 3.29 2.03 -12.40
C CYS A 74 2.61 0.97 -11.51
N PRO A 75 1.49 0.35 -11.97
CA PRO A 75 0.77 -0.68 -11.22
C PRO A 75 1.64 -1.86 -10.81
N ILE A 76 2.48 -2.37 -11.71
CA ILE A 76 3.43 -3.47 -11.43
C ILE A 76 4.39 -3.06 -10.29
N CYS A 77 4.95 -1.86 -10.33
CA CYS A 77 5.87 -1.40 -9.30
C CYS A 77 5.18 -1.11 -7.96
N GLN A 78 3.92 -0.67 -7.98
CA GLN A 78 3.12 -0.52 -6.76
C GLN A 78 2.78 -1.87 -6.14
N TRP A 79 2.39 -2.86 -6.94
CA TRP A 79 2.21 -4.23 -6.49
C TRP A 79 3.48 -4.81 -5.87
N ARG A 80 4.62 -4.70 -6.56
CA ARG A 80 5.90 -5.17 -6.01
C ARG A 80 6.26 -4.47 -4.69
N LYS A 81 5.91 -3.20 -4.55
CA LYS A 81 6.10 -2.45 -3.31
C LYS A 81 5.17 -2.96 -2.20
N SER A 82 3.92 -3.30 -2.50
CA SER A 82 3.02 -3.91 -1.52
C SER A 82 3.54 -5.27 -1.04
N LEU A 83 4.02 -6.12 -1.95
CA LEU A 83 4.63 -7.41 -1.62
C LEU A 83 5.86 -7.26 -0.71
N ARG A 84 6.68 -6.22 -0.91
CA ARG A 84 7.80 -5.92 -0.01
C ARG A 84 7.35 -5.58 1.41
N TYR A 85 6.25 -4.84 1.57
CA TYR A 85 5.69 -4.58 2.90
C TYR A 85 5.10 -5.85 3.53
N CYS A 86 4.38 -6.66 2.76
CA CYS A 86 3.89 -7.96 3.21
C CYS A 86 5.05 -8.85 3.70
N SER A 87 6.11 -8.98 2.90
CA SER A 87 7.31 -9.76 3.25
C SER A 87 8.00 -9.23 4.52
N LYS A 88 8.14 -7.91 4.66
CA LYS A 88 8.70 -7.30 5.88
C LYS A 88 7.85 -7.61 7.12
N ILE A 89 6.52 -7.56 7.00
CA ILE A 89 5.64 -7.94 8.10
C ILE A 89 5.74 -9.43 8.41
N HIS A 90 5.73 -10.30 7.40
CA HIS A 90 5.90 -11.74 7.60
C HIS A 90 7.17 -12.03 8.40
N ARG A 91 8.32 -11.53 7.93
CA ARG A 91 9.60 -11.70 8.63
C ARG A 91 9.57 -11.12 10.05
N THR A 92 8.92 -9.97 10.23
CA THR A 92 8.76 -9.35 11.57
C THR A 92 7.99 -10.28 12.51
N LEU A 93 6.88 -10.86 12.06
CA LEU A 93 6.04 -11.76 12.83
C LEU A 93 6.72 -13.10 13.10
N ASP A 94 7.52 -13.60 12.15
CA ASP A 94 8.27 -14.85 12.29
C ASP A 94 9.40 -14.70 13.32
N GLN A 95 10.12 -13.57 13.30
CA GLN A 95 11.15 -13.25 14.31
C GLN A 95 10.57 -12.85 15.67
N ASN A 96 9.31 -12.41 15.73
CA ASN A 96 8.65 -11.94 16.94
C ASN A 96 7.24 -12.54 17.11
N PRO A 97 7.11 -13.86 17.36
CA PRO A 97 5.80 -14.52 17.43
C PRO A 97 4.88 -13.97 18.52
N SER A 98 5.44 -13.32 19.56
CA SER A 98 4.65 -12.64 20.60
C SER A 98 3.75 -11.53 20.06
N LEU A 99 4.08 -10.93 18.92
CA LEU A 99 3.24 -9.93 18.25
C LEU A 99 1.88 -10.47 17.79
N LEU A 100 1.76 -11.79 17.63
CA LEU A 100 0.50 -12.47 17.33
C LEU A 100 -0.39 -12.68 18.58
N LYS A 101 0.09 -12.29 19.76
CA LYS A 101 -0.69 -12.21 21.00
C LYS A 101 -1.15 -10.77 21.31
N ASP A 102 -0.54 -9.79 20.65
CA ASP A 102 -0.87 -8.38 20.78
C ASP A 102 -2.19 -8.01 20.10
N LYS A 103 -2.67 -6.80 20.38
CA LYS A 103 -3.88 -6.25 19.79
C LYS A 103 -3.54 -5.28 18.65
N TRP A 104 -4.28 -5.36 17.55
CA TRP A 104 -4.01 -4.66 16.31
C TRP A 104 -5.24 -3.97 15.72
N ILE A 105 -5.15 -2.68 15.47
CA ILE A 105 -6.22 -1.90 14.86
C ILE A 105 -5.83 -1.51 13.44
N TYR A 106 -6.75 -1.67 12.50
CA TYR A 106 -6.72 -1.00 11.20
C TYR A 106 -7.59 0.26 11.28
N LEU A 107 -6.97 1.42 11.08
CA LEU A 107 -7.60 2.73 11.20
C LEU A 107 -7.46 3.50 9.90
N THR A 108 -8.57 3.99 9.37
CA THR A 108 -8.59 4.94 8.26
C THR A 108 -8.84 6.34 8.80
N LEU A 109 -7.94 7.28 8.52
CA LEU A 109 -8.08 8.70 8.88
C LEU A 109 -8.31 9.53 7.61
N THR A 110 -9.43 10.25 7.54
CA THR A 110 -9.80 11.06 6.37
C THR A 110 -9.65 12.56 6.61
N VAL A 111 -9.73 13.33 5.54
CA VAL A 111 -9.89 14.79 5.53
C VAL A 111 -11.00 15.11 4.52
N ARG A 112 -11.61 16.30 4.59
CA ARG A 112 -12.48 16.74 3.50
C ARG A 112 -11.73 16.70 2.19
N ASN A 113 -12.44 16.40 1.10
CA ASN A 113 -11.86 16.38 -0.22
C ASN A 113 -11.16 17.71 -0.53
N CYS A 114 -10.08 17.64 -1.27
CA CYS A 114 -9.30 18.80 -1.70
C CYS A 114 -9.15 18.82 -3.22
N GLY A 115 -8.95 20.02 -3.76
CA GLY A 115 -8.61 20.17 -5.17
C GLY A 115 -7.33 19.39 -5.49
N VAL A 116 -7.26 18.76 -6.66
CA VAL A 116 -6.07 17.97 -7.04
C VAL A 116 -4.77 18.78 -6.97
N ARG A 117 -4.82 20.09 -7.26
CA ARG A 117 -3.66 21.00 -7.18
C ARG A 117 -3.19 21.27 -5.75
N ASP A 118 -4.06 21.07 -4.76
CA ASP A 118 -3.76 21.23 -3.34
C ASP A 118 -3.33 19.91 -2.68
N LEU A 119 -3.41 18.78 -3.41
CA LEU A 119 -3.21 17.44 -2.88
C LEU A 119 -1.89 17.29 -2.09
N ARG A 120 -0.77 17.83 -2.59
CA ARG A 120 0.51 17.80 -1.86
C ARG A 120 0.40 18.51 -0.52
N ALA A 121 -0.09 19.74 -0.53
CA ALA A 121 -0.23 20.57 0.66
C ALA A 121 -1.17 19.89 1.67
N THR A 122 -2.28 19.31 1.20
CA THR A 122 -3.20 18.54 2.04
C THR A 122 -2.54 17.31 2.66
N ILE A 123 -1.80 16.50 1.89
CA ILE A 123 -1.10 15.33 2.42
C ILE A 123 -0.04 15.74 3.46
N GLU A 124 0.69 16.83 3.21
CA GLU A 124 1.67 17.36 4.16
C GLU A 124 1.02 17.89 5.43
N TYR A 125 -0.12 18.59 5.31
CA TYR A 125 -0.93 19.02 6.43
C TYR A 125 -1.41 17.83 7.27
N MET A 126 -1.96 16.79 6.62
CA MET A 126 -2.35 15.55 7.29
C MET A 126 -1.16 14.86 7.97
N LYS A 127 0.04 14.87 7.38
CA LYS A 127 1.24 14.31 8.01
C LYS A 127 1.62 15.08 9.28
N GLN A 128 1.52 16.41 9.27
CA GLN A 128 1.73 17.23 10.46
C GLN A 128 0.67 16.94 11.52
N ALA A 129 -0.59 16.82 11.13
CA ALA A 129 -1.68 16.42 12.01
C ALA A 129 -1.42 15.03 12.62
N PHE A 130 -0.94 14.06 11.84
CA PHE A 130 -0.59 12.74 12.35
C PHE A 130 0.54 12.79 13.39
N ARG A 131 1.56 13.63 13.18
CA ARG A 131 2.59 13.88 14.20
C ARG A 131 2.02 14.50 15.47
N ARG A 132 1.09 15.47 15.34
CA ARG A 132 0.38 16.03 16.49
C ARG A 132 -0.42 14.96 17.22
N LEU A 133 -1.15 14.10 16.49
CA LEU A 133 -1.88 12.97 17.06
C LEU A 133 -0.96 12.05 17.86
N MET A 134 0.19 11.67 17.29
CA MET A 134 1.20 10.84 17.96
C MET A 134 1.74 11.46 19.26
N ASN A 135 1.76 12.79 19.35
CA ASN A 135 2.28 13.50 20.52
C ASN A 135 1.26 13.69 21.65
N ARG A 136 -0.02 13.41 21.41
CA ARG A 136 -1.08 13.50 22.42
C ARG A 136 -0.98 12.34 23.40
N ASP A 137 -1.36 12.59 24.66
CA ASP A 137 -1.34 11.57 25.71
C ASP A 137 -2.21 10.37 25.37
N PHE A 138 -3.34 10.61 24.68
CA PHE A 138 -4.18 9.58 24.10
C PHE A 138 -3.38 8.57 23.27
N TRP A 139 -2.52 9.04 22.36
CA TRP A 139 -1.72 8.16 21.52
C TRP A 139 -0.61 7.48 22.33
N LYS A 140 0.17 8.26 23.08
CA LYS A 140 1.33 7.77 23.85
C LYS A 140 0.97 6.69 24.86
N ARG A 141 -0.22 6.77 25.46
CA ARG A 141 -0.71 5.78 26.42
C ARG A 141 -1.05 4.43 25.77
N HIS A 142 -1.48 4.44 24.51
CA HIS A 142 -2.17 3.30 23.93
C HIS A 142 -1.49 2.66 22.72
N ILE A 143 -0.66 3.39 21.97
CA ILE A 143 -0.10 2.91 20.71
C ILE A 143 1.41 2.66 20.86
N GLN A 144 1.83 1.41 20.71
CA GLN A 144 3.24 1.03 20.83
C GLN A 144 4.00 1.20 19.51
N GLY A 145 3.32 1.01 18.38
CA GLY A 145 3.87 1.30 17.07
C GLY A 145 2.86 1.18 15.95
N SER A 146 3.27 1.63 14.77
CA SER A 146 2.36 1.72 13.64
C SER A 146 3.05 1.73 12.29
N ILE A 147 2.25 1.44 11.26
CA ILE A 147 2.57 1.70 9.86
C ILE A 147 1.46 2.57 9.29
N ARG A 148 1.83 3.65 8.60
CA ARG A 148 0.91 4.55 7.92
C ARG A 148 1.15 4.51 6.41
N PHE A 149 0.10 4.31 5.65
CA PHE A 149 0.07 4.43 4.19
C PHE A 149 -0.79 5.63 3.79
N VAL A 150 -0.41 6.30 2.70
CA VAL A 150 -1.23 7.32 2.03
C VAL A 150 -1.94 6.66 0.85
N GLU A 151 -3.26 6.76 0.83
CA GLU A 151 -4.10 6.42 -0.30
C GLU A 151 -4.80 7.69 -0.79
N VAL A 152 -4.95 7.81 -2.12
CA VAL A 152 -5.67 8.90 -2.76
C VAL A 152 -6.72 8.27 -3.67
N THR A 153 -7.98 8.53 -3.36
CA THR A 153 -9.12 8.16 -4.19
C THR A 153 -9.70 9.39 -4.85
N GLU A 154 -10.50 9.18 -5.89
CA GLU A 154 -11.30 10.24 -6.47
C GLU A 154 -12.45 10.66 -5.57
N SER A 155 -12.98 11.83 -5.87
CA SER A 155 -14.26 12.28 -5.35
C SER A 155 -15.35 11.99 -6.38
N TYR A 156 -16.48 11.48 -5.90
CA TYR A 156 -17.70 11.38 -6.70
C TYR A 156 -18.56 12.62 -6.45
N LEU A 157 -19.28 13.07 -7.48
CA LEU A 157 -20.39 14.00 -7.40
C LEU A 157 -21.57 13.32 -6.69
N GLY A 158 -22.50 14.13 -6.15
CA GLY A 158 -23.64 13.63 -5.38
C GLY A 158 -24.64 12.79 -6.18
N ASP A 159 -24.55 12.82 -7.51
CA ASP A 159 -25.32 12.01 -8.46
C ASP A 159 -24.59 10.72 -8.89
N GLY A 160 -23.41 10.45 -8.32
CA GLY A 160 -22.55 9.33 -8.70
C GLY A 160 -21.61 9.63 -9.87
N GLY A 161 -21.67 10.83 -10.48
CA GLY A 161 -20.71 11.27 -11.50
C GLY A 161 -19.30 11.47 -10.94
N HIS A 162 -18.27 11.55 -11.78
CA HIS A 162 -16.90 11.82 -11.32
C HIS A 162 -16.68 13.32 -11.12
N ASN A 163 -16.07 13.72 -9.99
CA ASN A 163 -15.57 15.07 -9.81
C ASN A 163 -14.09 15.12 -10.22
N TYR A 164 -13.86 15.56 -11.45
CA TYR A 164 -12.53 15.60 -12.07
C TYR A 164 -11.58 16.67 -11.51
N GLU A 165 -11.99 17.41 -10.48
CA GLU A 165 -11.16 18.44 -9.84
C GLU A 165 -10.83 18.10 -8.38
N SER A 166 -11.48 17.09 -7.80
CA SER A 166 -11.47 16.82 -6.37
C SER A 166 -10.90 15.44 -6.05
N THR A 167 -10.03 15.39 -5.05
CA THR A 167 -9.36 14.19 -4.56
C THR A 167 -9.64 13.98 -3.08
N HIS A 168 -9.57 12.73 -2.64
CA HIS A 168 -9.79 12.35 -1.25
C HIS A 168 -8.58 11.60 -0.69
N PRO A 169 -7.53 12.32 -0.25
CA PRO A 169 -6.40 11.72 0.43
C PRO A 169 -6.84 11.20 1.81
N HIS A 170 -6.42 9.99 2.15
CA HIS A 170 -6.65 9.40 3.47
C HIS A 170 -5.46 8.55 3.90
N PHE A 171 -5.36 8.31 5.21
CA PHE A 171 -4.34 7.45 5.78
C PHE A 171 -4.92 6.13 6.21
N HIS A 172 -4.30 5.04 5.73
CA HIS A 172 -4.50 3.71 6.28
C HIS A 172 -3.39 3.42 7.30
N CYS A 173 -3.80 3.12 8.51
CA CYS A 173 -2.90 2.92 9.63
C CYS A 173 -3.09 1.52 10.21
N LEU A 174 -2.03 0.72 10.22
CA LEU A 174 -1.94 -0.50 11.01
C LEU A 174 -1.30 -0.13 12.35
N LEU A 175 -2.03 -0.29 13.44
CA LEU A 175 -1.62 0.12 14.78
C LEU A 175 -1.49 -1.09 15.69
N ARG A 176 -0.35 -1.24 16.36
CA ARG A 176 -0.20 -2.14 17.50
C ARG A 176 -0.60 -1.37 18.75
N VAL A 177 -1.56 -1.90 19.50
CA VAL A 177 -2.24 -1.19 20.58
C VAL A 177 -2.22 -1.95 21.90
N SER A 178 -2.31 -1.21 23.01
CA SER A 178 -2.47 -1.79 24.34
C SER A 178 -3.78 -2.60 24.41
N PRO A 179 -3.79 -3.79 25.06
CA PRO A 179 -4.99 -4.62 25.17
C PRO A 179 -6.22 -3.89 25.73
N SER A 180 -6.00 -2.91 26.60
CA SER A 180 -7.05 -2.11 27.22
C SER A 180 -7.85 -1.24 26.23
N MET A 181 -7.40 -1.06 24.98
CA MET A 181 -8.18 -0.39 23.92
C MET A 181 -9.30 -1.26 23.32
N TYR A 182 -9.24 -2.57 23.52
CA TYR A 182 -10.21 -3.52 22.97
C TYR A 182 -11.45 -3.68 23.84
N ALA A 183 -11.31 -3.51 25.15
CA ALA A 183 -12.39 -3.67 26.11
C ALA A 183 -12.06 -2.98 27.45
N GLY A 184 -13.08 -2.79 28.28
CA GLY A 184 -12.93 -2.23 29.62
C GLY A 184 -12.81 -0.69 29.63
N VAL A 185 -12.22 -0.16 30.70
CA VAL A 185 -12.22 1.29 31.02
C VAL A 185 -11.48 2.13 29.97
N ASN A 186 -10.52 1.56 29.26
CA ASN A 186 -9.74 2.27 28.23
C ASN A 186 -10.21 1.95 26.80
N TYR A 187 -11.40 1.34 26.64
CA TYR A 187 -11.98 1.11 25.32
C TYR A 187 -12.10 2.43 24.55
N VAL A 188 -11.69 2.43 23.29
CA VAL A 188 -11.76 3.61 22.42
C VAL A 188 -12.72 3.36 21.28
N SER A 189 -13.79 4.14 21.23
CA SER A 189 -14.78 4.11 20.15
C SER A 189 -14.25 4.77 18.87
N GLU A 190 -14.89 4.49 17.74
CA GLU A 190 -14.62 5.18 16.48
C GLU A 190 -14.83 6.69 16.60
N MET A 191 -15.91 7.11 17.28
CA MET A 191 -16.18 8.50 17.62
C MET A 191 -15.01 9.16 18.35
N ARG A 192 -14.44 8.48 19.35
CA ARG A 192 -13.30 9.01 20.10
C ARG A 192 -12.06 9.18 19.22
N TRP A 193 -11.81 8.25 18.29
CA TRP A 193 -10.76 8.43 17.28
C TRP A 193 -11.02 9.62 16.37
N ALA A 194 -12.26 9.85 15.95
CA ALA A 194 -12.65 11.00 15.14
C ALA A 194 -12.40 12.32 15.88
N GLU A 195 -12.73 12.41 17.17
CA GLU A 195 -12.46 13.59 18.00
C GLU A 195 -10.96 13.87 18.18
N GLU A 196 -10.18 12.83 18.45
CA GLU A 196 -8.72 12.95 18.63
C GLU A 196 -8.05 13.33 17.30
N TRP A 197 -8.55 12.78 16.20
CA TRP A 197 -8.12 13.18 14.86
C TRP A 197 -8.54 14.60 14.51
N GLN A 198 -9.77 15.01 14.81
CA GLN A 198 -10.25 16.39 14.62
C GLN A 198 -9.34 17.39 15.33
N LYS A 199 -9.03 17.14 16.61
CA LYS A 199 -8.14 17.99 17.42
C LYS A 199 -6.74 18.04 16.85
N ALA A 200 -6.20 16.91 16.41
CA ALA A 200 -4.88 16.84 15.78
C ALA A 200 -4.86 17.51 14.41
N LEU A 201 -5.93 17.38 13.63
CA LEU A 201 -6.11 17.99 12.32
C LEU A 201 -6.50 19.47 12.42
N GLN A 202 -6.89 19.97 13.60
CA GLN A 202 -7.24 21.37 13.87
C GLN A 202 -8.34 21.91 12.94
N VAL A 203 -9.40 21.12 12.75
CA VAL A 203 -10.53 21.47 11.89
C VAL A 203 -11.82 21.62 12.70
N HIS A 204 -12.74 22.47 12.21
CA HIS A 204 -14.03 22.76 12.86
C HIS A 204 -15.09 21.68 12.67
N TYR A 205 -14.83 20.69 11.81
CA TYR A 205 -15.75 19.58 11.53
C TYR A 205 -15.20 18.27 12.09
N LEU A 206 -16.08 17.32 12.39
CA LEU A 206 -15.67 15.97 12.79
C LEU A 206 -15.33 15.15 11.54
N PRO A 207 -14.07 14.73 11.33
CA PRO A 207 -13.71 13.92 10.18
C PRO A 207 -14.27 12.50 10.29
N VAL A 208 -14.53 11.86 9.15
CA VAL A 208 -14.89 10.44 9.13
C VAL A 208 -13.64 9.61 9.40
N VAL A 209 -13.75 8.63 10.28
CA VAL A 209 -12.70 7.63 10.48
C VAL A 209 -13.34 6.26 10.42
N HIS A 210 -12.57 5.25 10.02
CA HIS A 210 -13.05 3.87 10.04
C HIS A 210 -12.12 3.02 10.89
N LEU A 211 -12.70 2.33 11.86
CA LEU A 211 -11.97 1.53 12.83
C LEU A 211 -12.33 0.05 12.67
N ARG A 212 -11.33 -0.78 12.38
CA ARG A 212 -11.46 -2.24 12.40
C ARG A 212 -10.47 -2.83 13.38
N ARG A 213 -10.98 -3.55 14.38
CA ARG A 213 -10.17 -4.38 15.28
C ARG A 213 -9.83 -5.68 14.56
N MET A 214 -8.55 -6.06 14.56
CA MET A 214 -8.13 -7.36 14.06
C MET A 214 -8.30 -8.38 15.18
N ALA A 215 -9.51 -8.94 15.29
CA ALA A 215 -9.77 -10.10 16.13
C ALA A 215 -9.18 -11.36 15.50
N GLY A 216 -8.90 -12.39 16.30
CA GLY A 216 -8.26 -13.62 15.86
C GLY A 216 -6.95 -13.89 16.60
N GLU A 217 -6.39 -15.07 16.38
CA GLU A 217 -5.12 -15.53 16.96
C GLU A 217 -4.29 -16.29 15.92
N GLY A 218 -2.98 -16.42 16.18
CA GLY A 218 -2.08 -17.21 15.34
C GLY A 218 -2.12 -16.82 13.86
N GLN A 219 -2.37 -17.81 12.99
CA GLN A 219 -2.35 -17.62 11.54
C GLN A 219 -3.46 -16.70 11.02
N ASP A 220 -4.64 -16.71 11.64
CA ASP A 220 -5.75 -15.82 11.24
C ASP A 220 -5.39 -14.35 11.48
N LEU A 221 -4.83 -14.04 12.66
CA LEU A 221 -4.34 -12.69 12.94
C LEU A 221 -3.18 -12.31 12.01
N ARG A 222 -2.25 -13.24 11.74
CA ARG A 222 -1.14 -13.04 10.78
C ARG A 222 -1.67 -12.62 9.41
N ASN A 223 -2.65 -13.34 8.88
CA ASN A 223 -3.25 -13.05 7.57
C ASN A 223 -3.91 -11.65 7.56
N LYS A 224 -4.61 -11.28 8.62
CA LYS A 224 -5.24 -9.94 8.77
C LYS A 224 -4.22 -8.81 8.81
N ILE A 225 -3.15 -8.95 9.59
CA ILE A 225 -2.06 -7.96 9.70
C ILE A 225 -1.36 -7.78 8.35
N VAL A 226 -1.01 -8.90 7.69
CA VAL A 226 -0.33 -8.88 6.39
C VAL A 226 -1.23 -8.25 5.32
N SER A 227 -2.50 -8.65 5.25
CA SER A 227 -3.45 -8.10 4.28
C SER A 227 -3.60 -6.58 4.41
N ALA A 228 -3.61 -6.05 5.63
CA ALA A 228 -3.64 -4.61 5.89
C ALA A 228 -2.43 -3.83 5.35
N THR A 229 -1.34 -4.50 4.98
CA THR A 229 -0.17 -3.87 4.33
C THR A 229 -0.22 -3.89 2.80
N ARG A 230 -1.21 -4.58 2.21
CA ARG A 230 -1.42 -4.62 0.75
C ARG A 230 -1.94 -3.30 0.17
N TYR A 231 -2.50 -2.41 0.99
CA TYR A 231 -2.99 -1.08 0.63
C TYR A 231 -1.87 -0.09 0.22
N SER A 232 -0.70 -0.58 -0.18
CA SER A 232 0.45 0.24 -0.52
C SER A 232 0.17 1.11 -1.74
N THR A 233 -0.19 2.36 -1.45
CA THR A 233 0.12 3.57 -2.23
C THR A 233 -0.46 3.63 -3.64
N LYS A 234 -1.49 2.83 -3.94
CA LYS A 234 -2.23 2.87 -5.21
C LYS A 234 -2.94 4.23 -5.29
N PRO A 235 -2.60 5.11 -6.24
CA PRO A 235 -3.56 6.11 -6.65
C PRO A 235 -4.70 5.33 -7.29
N LYS A 236 -5.83 5.19 -6.60
CA LYS A 236 -7.10 4.77 -7.22
C LYS A 236 -7.77 6.02 -7.80
N VAL A 237 -6.96 6.80 -8.52
CA VAL A 237 -7.45 7.90 -9.34
C VAL A 237 -7.84 7.24 -10.65
N ASN A 238 -9.07 7.48 -11.10
CA ASN A 238 -9.60 6.95 -12.34
C ASN A 238 -8.66 7.38 -13.44
N THR A 239 -7.99 6.39 -14.01
CA THR A 239 -7.06 6.59 -15.11
C THR A 239 -7.80 7.25 -16.28
N GLN A 240 -9.10 7.04 -16.46
CA GLN A 240 -9.87 7.65 -17.54
C GLN A 240 -9.85 9.19 -17.55
N ALA A 241 -9.58 9.84 -16.42
CA ALA A 241 -9.42 11.30 -16.33
C ALA A 241 -7.95 11.75 -16.41
N ARG A 242 -7.37 11.72 -17.62
CA ARG A 242 -5.93 12.03 -17.84
C ARG A 242 -5.43 13.29 -17.11
N PRO A 243 -6.06 14.47 -17.21
CA PRO A 243 -5.54 15.68 -16.55
C PRO A 243 -5.50 15.57 -15.02
N LEU A 244 -6.56 15.01 -14.41
CA LEU A 244 -6.62 14.77 -12.98
C LEU A 244 -5.54 13.78 -12.54
N PHE A 245 -5.38 12.68 -13.28
CA PHE A 245 -4.39 11.65 -12.98
C PHE A 245 -2.94 12.19 -13.03
N LEU A 246 -2.59 12.92 -14.09
CA LEU A 246 -1.24 13.48 -14.26
C LEU A 246 -0.93 14.53 -13.18
N GLU A 247 -1.91 15.38 -12.86
CA GLU A 247 -1.75 16.37 -11.80
C GLU A 247 -1.60 15.70 -10.42
N ALA A 248 -2.41 14.67 -10.12
CA ALA A 248 -2.26 13.90 -8.88
C ALA A 248 -0.87 13.21 -8.81
N ALA A 249 -0.41 12.60 -9.90
CA ALA A 249 0.91 11.97 -9.98
C ALA A 249 2.05 12.97 -9.70
N ARG A 250 1.96 14.18 -10.29
CA ARG A 250 2.89 15.29 -10.07
C ARG A 250 2.88 15.77 -8.61
N GLN A 251 1.69 15.97 -8.04
CA GLN A 251 1.52 16.41 -6.65
C GLN A 251 2.06 15.39 -5.65
N MET A 252 1.93 14.10 -5.95
CA MET A 252 2.46 13.05 -5.09
C MET A 252 3.98 12.88 -5.20
N GLN A 253 4.64 13.38 -6.25
CA GLN A 253 6.06 13.18 -6.51
C GLN A 253 6.95 13.60 -5.31
N GLY A 254 7.95 12.80 -4.96
CA GLY A 254 8.83 13.06 -3.81
C GLY A 254 8.18 12.85 -2.43
N LEU A 255 6.85 12.72 -2.33
CA LEU A 255 6.22 12.45 -1.03
C LEU A 255 6.54 11.03 -0.54
N ARG A 256 6.84 10.93 0.75
CA ARG A 256 6.85 9.66 1.47
C ARG A 256 5.41 9.19 1.74
N LEU A 257 5.00 8.13 1.05
CA LEU A 257 3.63 7.61 1.07
C LEU A 257 3.43 6.43 2.03
N ALA A 258 4.51 5.90 2.61
CA ALA A 258 4.47 4.83 3.58
C ALA A 258 5.56 5.05 4.63
N GLU A 259 5.23 4.90 5.91
CA GLU A 259 6.13 5.24 7.00
C GLU A 259 5.80 4.41 8.26
N THR A 260 6.83 4.01 8.99
CA THR A 260 6.71 3.22 10.22
C THR A 260 7.08 4.06 11.45
N PHE A 261 6.43 3.80 12.57
CA PHE A 261 6.58 4.53 13.83
C PHE A 261 6.62 3.59 15.03
N GLY A 262 7.08 4.11 16.17
CA GLY A 262 7.19 3.35 17.42
C GLY A 262 8.11 2.15 17.28
N ASP A 263 7.75 1.06 17.95
CA ASP A 263 8.53 -0.18 17.92
C ASP A 263 8.58 -0.85 16.53
N ILE A 264 7.50 -0.75 15.74
CA ILE A 264 7.45 -1.29 14.37
C ILE A 264 8.54 -0.67 13.50
N ARG A 265 8.88 0.61 13.73
CA ARG A 265 10.02 1.26 13.05
C ARG A 265 11.35 0.60 13.40
N MET A 266 11.54 0.24 14.66
CA MET A 266 12.76 -0.42 15.15
C MET A 266 12.86 -1.83 14.60
N LEU A 267 11.76 -2.61 14.65
CA LEU A 267 11.69 -3.96 14.07
C LEU A 267 12.02 -3.94 12.56
N PHE A 268 11.46 -2.98 11.82
CA PHE A 268 11.75 -2.82 10.40
C PHE A 268 13.19 -2.38 10.10
N ALA A 269 13.82 -1.62 11.00
CA ALA A 269 15.21 -1.21 10.86
C ALA A 269 16.15 -2.39 11.07
N ASN A 270 15.91 -3.20 12.11
CA ASN A 270 16.70 -4.39 12.42
C ASN A 270 16.69 -5.40 11.26
N LEU A 271 15.53 -5.60 10.62
CA LEU A 271 15.41 -6.45 9.44
C LEU A 271 16.26 -6.03 8.24
N ASN A 272 16.60 -4.73 8.11
CA ASN A 272 17.45 -4.26 7.01
C ASN A 272 18.94 -4.38 7.36
N ASN A 273 19.29 -4.45 8.65
CA ASN A 273 20.66 -4.58 9.13
C ASN A 273 21.09 -6.05 9.23
N GLU A 274 20.15 -6.98 9.35
CA GLU A 274 20.43 -8.40 9.18
C GLU A 274 20.55 -8.73 7.69
N PRO A 275 21.72 -9.20 7.23
CA PRO A 275 21.79 -9.81 5.92
C PRO A 275 20.83 -10.99 5.94
N SER A 276 19.95 -11.02 4.94
CA SER A 276 19.05 -12.14 4.69
C SER A 276 19.86 -13.35 4.20
N HIS A 277 20.81 -13.84 4.99
CA HIS A 277 21.77 -14.87 4.56
C HIS A 277 21.08 -16.20 4.22
N TYR A 278 19.98 -16.54 4.88
CA TYR A 278 19.24 -17.77 4.60
C TYR A 278 18.37 -17.65 3.34
N ALA A 279 17.45 -16.68 3.29
CA ALA A 279 16.57 -16.56 2.13
C ALA A 279 17.30 -16.13 0.85
N ALA A 280 18.33 -15.26 0.91
CA ALA A 280 19.06 -14.87 -0.29
C ALA A 280 19.87 -16.02 -0.89
N LYS A 281 20.40 -16.91 -0.04
CA LYS A 281 21.15 -18.09 -0.47
C LYS A 281 20.21 -19.15 -1.06
N GLU A 282 19.08 -19.45 -0.40
CA GLU A 282 18.04 -20.33 -0.96
C GLU A 282 17.46 -19.82 -2.28
N TYR A 283 17.22 -18.51 -2.43
CA TYR A 283 16.74 -17.94 -3.69
C TYR A 283 17.79 -18.01 -4.81
N ASP A 284 19.05 -17.78 -4.50
CA ASP A 284 20.13 -17.92 -5.48
C ASP A 284 20.37 -19.39 -5.84
N ASP A 285 20.22 -20.32 -4.89
CA ASP A 285 20.28 -21.77 -5.13
C ASP A 285 19.09 -22.23 -6.02
N ILE A 286 17.87 -21.76 -5.78
CA ILE A 286 16.69 -22.00 -6.64
C ILE A 286 16.92 -21.45 -8.06
N ARG A 287 17.46 -20.23 -8.18
CA ARG A 287 17.77 -19.62 -9.50
C ARG A 287 18.88 -20.35 -10.25
N GLN A 288 19.82 -20.95 -9.54
CA GLN A 288 20.92 -21.72 -10.11
C GLN A 288 20.51 -23.16 -10.47
N ALA A 289 19.51 -23.72 -9.78
CA ALA A 289 19.04 -25.09 -9.99
C ALA A 289 17.89 -25.23 -11.00
N ALA A 290 17.12 -24.16 -11.24
CA ALA A 290 15.97 -24.19 -12.16
C ALA A 290 16.30 -23.59 -13.53
N ASP A 291 15.90 -24.29 -14.60
CA ASP A 291 15.90 -23.73 -15.96
C ASP A 291 14.84 -22.62 -16.07
N PRO A 292 15.23 -21.36 -16.30
CA PRO A 292 14.27 -20.28 -16.39
C PRO A 292 13.50 -20.37 -17.70
N VAL A 293 12.20 -20.13 -17.64
CA VAL A 293 11.41 -19.86 -18.85
C VAL A 293 11.53 -18.37 -19.14
N TYR A 294 12.05 -18.04 -20.32
CA TYR A 294 12.08 -16.68 -20.85
C TYR A 294 10.72 -16.36 -21.46
N GLN A 295 10.18 -15.21 -21.11
CA GLN A 295 8.89 -14.77 -21.61
C GLN A 295 8.92 -13.30 -21.97
N SER A 296 8.20 -12.95 -23.01
CA SER A 296 7.97 -11.58 -23.44
C SER A 296 6.48 -11.25 -23.45
N TRP A 297 6.18 -9.99 -23.18
CA TRP A 297 4.83 -9.47 -23.30
C TRP A 297 4.43 -9.43 -24.77
N ASP A 298 3.29 -10.04 -25.11
CA ASP A 298 2.66 -9.95 -26.40
C ASP A 298 1.50 -8.95 -26.35
N ASP A 299 1.63 -7.85 -27.09
CA ASP A 299 0.61 -6.82 -27.18
C ASP A 299 -0.67 -7.29 -27.90
N VAL A 300 -0.57 -8.30 -28.77
CA VAL A 300 -1.72 -8.82 -29.53
C VAL A 300 -2.66 -9.60 -28.62
N ASP A 301 -2.11 -10.60 -27.91
CA ASP A 301 -2.92 -11.46 -27.04
C ASP A 301 -3.01 -10.95 -25.59
N SER A 302 -2.35 -9.83 -25.27
CA SER A 302 -2.35 -9.20 -23.95
C SER A 302 -1.94 -10.16 -22.82
N ASN A 303 -0.91 -10.97 -23.08
CA ASN A 303 -0.37 -11.95 -22.15
C ASN A 303 1.15 -12.11 -22.34
N TYR A 304 1.78 -12.81 -21.40
CA TYR A 304 3.18 -13.22 -21.57
C TYR A 304 3.25 -14.54 -22.33
N LYS A 305 4.13 -14.58 -23.33
CA LYS A 305 4.41 -15.79 -24.12
C LYS A 305 5.85 -16.23 -23.89
N PRO A 306 6.12 -17.55 -23.82
CA PRO A 306 7.48 -18.05 -23.90
C PRO A 306 8.17 -17.56 -25.17
N ASP A 307 9.44 -17.17 -25.02
CA ASP A 307 10.32 -16.81 -26.15
C ASP A 307 10.71 -18.06 -26.97
#